data_AF-A0A965J8A2-F1
#
_entry.id   AF-A0A965J8A2-F1
#
_cell.length_a   1.000
_cell.length_b   1.000
_cell.length_c   1.000
_cell.angle_alpha   90.00
_cell.angle_beta   90.00
_cell.angle_gamma   90.00
#
_symmetry.space_group_name_H-M   'P 1'
#
loop_
_entity.id
_entity.type
_entity.pdbx_description
1 polymer ?
#
loop_
_entity_poly.entity_id
_entity_poly.type
_entity_poly.pdbx_seq_one_letter_code
_entity_poly.pdbx_strand_id
1 'polypeptide(L)'
;MFRKLFNLFADRKYWVRQIIVAGISGGVAWFVGDQLITNGGVVAAIVSTLSIRISLHKSLREGFGQIVGTAIGAGVALLTVSLFNFGFIAVASTIILCAVVARALHLGEVASVNVPVTALIVIGPGISESTALSRLGSTLIGAGIAIFFSYFSHPKTPVDRARTQIKNVSTKAALLLAAMSEGVAAGYTQKEAGNWLARARLLVEEVPAIRAQSVEARGHARWFPTAEKDIAEDIYIEGIAAEHTLVQVRTIARTLFDSAVQGGIADSTQKQIAVALSAASYAISSHIETPDDISDVGPTPTDDIREAGSALADTLIEDGKDVDQEQIIRGLSIVANIGRIADSLDQNSPALTDVITPDEPAKDRVLKISPLRQSSNIWNKITKVFRKYF
;
A
#
# COMPACT_ATOMS: atom_id res chain seq x y z
N MET A 1 -1.97 -0.74 -40.38
CA MET A 1 -1.29 -1.70 -39.46
C MET A 1 -0.39 -0.98 -38.45
N PHE A 2 0.55 -0.14 -38.89
CA PHE A 2 1.44 0.65 -38.00
C PHE A 2 0.72 1.53 -36.97
N ARG A 3 -0.40 2.17 -37.31
CA ARG A 3 -1.17 3.01 -36.39
C ARG A 3 -1.84 2.23 -35.24
N LYS A 4 -2.30 0.99 -35.50
CA LYS A 4 -2.80 0.07 -34.46
C LYS A 4 -1.66 -0.42 -33.56
N LEU A 5 -0.49 -0.69 -34.14
CA LEU A 5 0.71 -1.04 -33.38
C LEU A 5 1.12 0.12 -32.46
N PHE A 6 1.17 1.35 -32.99
CA PHE A 6 1.55 2.54 -32.23
C PHE A 6 0.59 2.84 -31.09
N ASN A 7 -0.72 2.68 -31.31
CA ASN A 7 -1.72 2.84 -30.24
C ASN A 7 -1.57 1.78 -29.13
N LEU A 8 -1.21 0.54 -29.48
CA LEU A 8 -0.88 -0.53 -28.52
C LEU A 8 0.29 -0.16 -27.58
N PHE A 9 1.29 0.55 -28.10
CA PHE A 9 2.42 1.07 -27.31
C PHE A 9 2.08 2.38 -26.58
N ALA A 10 1.27 3.24 -27.18
CA ALA A 10 0.90 4.55 -26.62
C ALA A 10 -0.07 4.45 -25.43
N ASP A 11 -0.98 3.48 -25.44
CA ASP A 11 -1.93 3.24 -24.32
C ASP A 11 -1.28 2.49 -23.15
N ARG A 12 -0.16 1.78 -23.41
CA ARG A 12 0.55 0.96 -22.41
C ARG A 12 1.92 1.52 -22.06
N LYS A 13 2.06 2.84 -21.89
CA LYS A 13 3.34 3.53 -21.60
C LYS A 13 4.18 2.85 -20.50
N TYR A 14 3.53 2.32 -19.45
CA TYR A 14 4.20 1.59 -18.37
C TYR A 14 4.87 0.30 -18.84
N TRP A 15 4.18 -0.50 -19.65
CA TRP A 15 4.67 -1.76 -20.18
C TRP A 15 5.81 -1.55 -21.17
N VAL A 16 5.68 -0.54 -22.05
CA VAL A 16 6.74 -0.16 -23.00
C VAL A 16 8.00 0.25 -22.27
N ARG A 17 7.86 1.07 -21.23
CA ARG A 17 9.01 1.51 -20.44
C ARG A 17 9.69 0.37 -19.69
N GLN A 18 8.91 -0.55 -19.13
CA GLN A 18 9.44 -1.74 -18.48
C GLN A 18 10.25 -2.60 -19.45
N ILE A 19 9.77 -2.80 -20.68
CA ILE A 19 10.51 -3.56 -21.70
C ILE A 19 11.82 -2.84 -22.06
N ILE A 20 11.78 -1.52 -22.24
CA ILE A 20 12.99 -0.74 -22.56
C ILE A 20 14.00 -0.84 -21.41
N VAL A 21 13.56 -0.66 -20.17
CA VAL A 21 14.42 -0.75 -18.98
C VAL A 21 14.96 -2.17 -18.80
N ALA A 22 14.14 -3.20 -19.02
CA ALA A 22 14.58 -4.60 -19.01
C ALA A 22 15.62 -4.90 -20.08
N GLY A 23 15.42 -4.38 -21.30
CA GLY A 23 16.37 -4.51 -22.40
C GLY A 23 17.71 -3.82 -22.10
N ILE A 24 17.67 -2.58 -21.59
CA ILE A 24 18.88 -1.84 -21.20
C ILE A 24 19.59 -2.57 -20.05
N SER A 25 18.87 -3.01 -19.03
CA SER A 25 19.43 -3.77 -17.90
C SER A 25 20.07 -5.09 -18.34
N GLY A 26 19.43 -5.81 -19.26
CA GLY A 26 19.99 -7.04 -19.83
C GLY A 26 21.26 -6.77 -20.62
N GLY A 27 21.28 -5.71 -21.44
CA GLY A 27 22.45 -5.31 -22.21
C GLY A 27 23.62 -4.84 -21.34
N VAL A 28 23.35 -4.04 -20.30
CA VAL A 28 24.38 -3.60 -19.34
C VAL A 28 24.90 -4.80 -18.54
N ALA A 29 24.02 -5.72 -18.12
CA ALA A 29 24.43 -6.93 -17.41
C ALA A 29 25.31 -7.84 -18.26
N TRP A 30 25.01 -7.99 -19.54
CA TRP A 30 25.89 -8.69 -20.47
C TRP A 30 27.26 -8.05 -20.51
N PHE A 31 27.32 -6.75 -20.79
CA PHE A 31 28.56 -6.03 -20.98
C PHE A 31 29.45 -6.08 -19.73
N VAL A 32 28.87 -5.78 -18.56
CA VAL A 32 29.58 -5.83 -17.28
C VAL A 32 29.98 -7.25 -16.91
N GLY A 33 29.11 -8.24 -17.16
CA GLY A 33 29.39 -9.64 -16.89
C GLY A 33 30.57 -10.19 -17.68
N ASP A 34 30.69 -9.82 -18.95
CA ASP A 34 31.77 -10.28 -19.84
C ASP A 34 33.13 -9.60 -19.54
N GLN A 35 33.09 -8.36 -19.05
CA GLN A 35 34.29 -7.63 -18.62
C GLN A 35 34.87 -8.15 -17.30
N LEU A 36 34.00 -8.55 -16.37
CA LEU A 36 34.43 -9.02 -15.05
C LEU A 36 34.71 -10.52 -15.00
N ILE A 37 34.05 -11.30 -15.86
CA ILE A 37 34.08 -12.76 -15.82
C ILE A 37 34.11 -13.31 -17.24
N THR A 38 35.09 -14.17 -17.53
CA THR A 38 35.24 -14.80 -18.85
C THR A 38 33.97 -15.55 -19.26
N ASN A 39 33.32 -15.12 -20.34
CA ASN A 39 32.04 -15.64 -20.84
C ASN A 39 30.85 -15.49 -19.86
N GLY A 40 30.93 -14.53 -18.92
CA GLY A 40 29.90 -14.29 -17.91
C GLY A 40 28.67 -13.51 -18.41
N GLY A 41 28.77 -12.85 -19.56
CA GLY A 41 27.75 -11.92 -20.05
C GLY A 41 26.36 -12.54 -20.25
N VAL A 42 26.28 -13.74 -20.84
CA VAL A 42 25.00 -14.43 -21.11
C VAL A 42 24.24 -14.71 -19.81
N VAL A 43 24.94 -15.26 -18.80
CA VAL A 43 24.33 -15.62 -17.51
C VAL A 43 23.89 -14.36 -16.77
N ALA A 44 24.72 -13.32 -16.76
CA ALA A 44 24.38 -12.04 -16.16
C ALA A 44 23.13 -11.40 -16.81
N ALA A 45 23.01 -11.46 -18.14
CA ALA A 45 21.85 -10.94 -18.87
C ALA A 45 20.56 -11.73 -18.58
N ILE A 46 20.62 -13.07 -18.56
CA ILE A 46 19.48 -13.93 -18.21
C ILE A 46 18.99 -13.59 -16.81
N VAL A 47 19.90 -13.53 -15.84
CA VAL A 47 19.54 -13.24 -14.46
C VAL A 47 18.99 -11.82 -14.33
N SER A 48 19.60 -10.85 -15.00
CA SER A 48 19.16 -9.45 -14.97
C SER A 48 17.73 -9.29 -15.48
N THR A 49 17.41 -9.92 -16.61
CA THR A 49 16.07 -9.85 -17.22
C THR A 49 15.02 -10.62 -16.41
N LEU A 50 15.39 -11.76 -15.81
CA LEU A 50 14.49 -12.53 -14.94
C LEU A 50 14.21 -11.84 -13.60
N SER A 51 15.16 -11.05 -13.09
CA SER A 51 15.06 -10.38 -11.80
C SER A 51 14.40 -9.00 -11.86
N ILE A 52 14.25 -8.39 -13.04
CA ILE A 52 13.53 -7.12 -13.15
C ILE A 52 12.04 -7.30 -12.83
N ARG A 53 11.54 -6.48 -11.90
CA ARG A 53 10.13 -6.40 -11.52
C ARG A 53 9.59 -4.97 -11.55
N ILE A 54 8.27 -4.86 -11.59
CA ILE A 54 7.50 -3.59 -11.59
C ILE A 54 7.59 -2.89 -10.23
N SER A 55 7.58 -3.68 -9.14
CA SER A 55 7.71 -3.18 -7.77
C SER A 55 9.16 -3.32 -7.33
N LEU A 56 9.76 -2.21 -6.93
CA LEU A 56 11.14 -2.11 -6.46
C LEU A 56 11.40 -2.87 -5.17
N HIS A 57 10.51 -2.73 -4.19
CA HIS A 57 10.59 -3.48 -2.94
C HIS A 57 10.50 -5.00 -3.20
N LYS A 58 9.58 -5.39 -4.10
CA LYS A 58 9.48 -6.77 -4.56
C LYS A 58 10.75 -7.21 -5.31
N SER A 59 11.30 -6.36 -6.19
CA SER A 59 12.55 -6.63 -6.92
C SER A 59 13.77 -6.75 -6.01
N LEU A 60 13.83 -5.98 -4.91
CA LEU A 60 14.88 -6.06 -3.91
C LEU A 60 14.77 -7.33 -3.08
N ARG A 61 13.58 -7.65 -2.56
CA ARG A 61 13.35 -8.89 -1.80
C ARG A 61 13.57 -10.13 -2.66
N GLU A 62 13.08 -10.11 -3.89
CA GLU A 62 13.30 -11.18 -4.87
C GLU A 62 14.75 -11.22 -5.35
N GLY A 63 15.40 -10.09 -5.56
CA GLY A 63 16.82 -10.00 -5.95
C GLY A 63 17.75 -10.49 -4.84
N PHE A 64 17.48 -10.16 -3.58
CA PHE A 64 18.20 -10.72 -2.43
C PHE A 64 17.92 -12.22 -2.29
N GLY A 65 16.66 -12.63 -2.45
CA GLY A 65 16.29 -14.05 -2.53
C GLY A 65 16.99 -14.78 -3.67
N GLN A 66 17.22 -14.12 -4.80
CA GLN A 66 17.99 -14.63 -5.94
C GLN A 66 19.46 -14.78 -5.56
N ILE A 67 20.07 -13.77 -4.95
CA ILE A 67 21.47 -13.81 -4.51
C ILE A 67 21.70 -14.97 -3.53
N VAL A 68 20.89 -15.05 -2.47
CA VAL A 68 20.96 -16.11 -1.46
C VAL A 68 20.63 -17.47 -2.06
N GLY A 69 19.57 -17.54 -2.86
CA GLY A 69 19.14 -18.76 -3.54
C GLY A 69 20.18 -19.29 -4.52
N THR A 70 20.89 -18.40 -5.21
CA THR A 70 22.00 -18.75 -6.10
C THR A 70 23.18 -19.32 -5.32
N ALA A 71 23.56 -18.69 -4.20
CA ALA A 71 24.64 -19.19 -3.35
C ALA A 71 24.34 -20.59 -2.79
N ILE A 72 23.11 -20.80 -2.31
CA ILE A 72 22.64 -22.11 -1.82
C ILE A 72 22.59 -23.12 -2.96
N GLY A 73 21.97 -22.76 -4.09
CA GLY A 73 21.80 -23.64 -5.24
C GLY A 73 23.13 -24.10 -5.80
N ALA A 74 24.11 -23.21 -5.90
CA ALA A 74 25.46 -23.57 -6.33
C ALA A 74 26.20 -24.44 -5.32
N GLY A 75 26.06 -24.18 -4.01
CA GLY A 75 26.65 -25.03 -2.97
C GLY A 75 26.09 -26.46 -3.00
N VAL A 76 24.77 -26.57 -3.09
CA VAL A 76 24.07 -27.86 -3.22
C VAL A 76 24.45 -28.57 -4.52
N ALA A 77 24.56 -27.81 -5.62
CA ALA A 77 24.99 -28.32 -6.92
C ALA A 77 26.39 -28.93 -6.89
N LEU A 78 27.38 -28.18 -6.39
CA LEU A 78 28.76 -28.64 -6.28
C LEU A 78 28.87 -29.89 -5.41
N LEU A 79 28.20 -29.87 -4.25
CA LEU A 79 28.15 -31.02 -3.34
C LEU A 79 27.54 -32.25 -4.01
N THR A 80 26.45 -32.08 -4.77
CA THR A 80 25.76 -33.20 -5.40
C THR A 80 26.56 -33.79 -6.57
N VAL A 81 27.19 -32.94 -7.38
CA VAL A 81 28.06 -33.37 -8.48
C VAL A 81 29.30 -34.07 -7.94
N SER A 82 29.87 -33.63 -6.82
CA SER A 82 31.00 -34.33 -6.18
C SER A 82 30.65 -35.74 -5.66
N LEU A 83 29.38 -35.98 -5.32
CA LEU A 83 28.93 -37.25 -4.75
C LEU A 83 28.48 -38.26 -5.83
N PHE A 84 27.79 -37.80 -6.86
CA PHE A 84 27.10 -38.69 -7.82
C PHE A 84 27.70 -38.68 -9.23
N ASN A 85 28.72 -37.85 -9.49
CA ASN A 85 29.16 -37.46 -10.83
C ASN A 85 28.04 -36.83 -11.68
N PHE A 86 28.41 -36.08 -12.72
CA PHE A 86 27.41 -35.45 -13.59
C PHE A 86 26.53 -36.50 -14.27
N GLY A 87 25.21 -36.39 -14.08
CA GLY A 87 24.24 -37.32 -14.66
C GLY A 87 22.81 -37.05 -14.18
N PHE A 88 21.86 -37.86 -14.66
CA PHE A 88 20.44 -37.74 -14.30
C PHE A 88 20.22 -37.75 -12.78
N ILE A 89 20.92 -38.64 -12.07
CA ILE A 89 20.79 -38.78 -10.62
C ILE A 89 21.24 -37.51 -9.90
N ALA A 90 22.37 -36.92 -10.30
CA ALA A 90 22.87 -35.68 -9.71
C ALA A 90 21.92 -34.49 -9.95
N VAL A 91 21.32 -34.41 -11.14
CA VAL A 91 20.34 -33.35 -11.45
C VAL A 91 19.08 -33.53 -10.62
N ALA A 92 18.52 -34.74 -10.57
CA ALA A 92 17.31 -35.03 -9.81
C ALA A 92 17.51 -34.80 -8.30
N SER A 93 18.62 -35.28 -7.73
CA SER A 93 18.93 -35.09 -6.32
C SER A 93 19.23 -33.63 -5.98
N THR A 94 19.90 -32.88 -6.86
CA THR A 94 20.13 -31.43 -6.68
C THR A 94 18.81 -30.67 -6.56
N ILE A 95 17.85 -30.93 -7.45
CA ILE A 95 16.54 -30.25 -7.45
C ILE A 95 15.80 -30.53 -6.13
N ILE A 96 15.76 -31.80 -5.71
CA ILE A 96 15.11 -32.21 -4.47
C ILE A 96 15.78 -31.55 -3.27
N LEU A 97 17.11 -31.57 -3.21
CA LEU A 97 17.88 -31.03 -2.08
C LEU A 97 17.79 -29.51 -2.02
N CYS A 98 17.78 -28.82 -3.17
CA CYS A 98 17.49 -27.40 -3.25
C CYS A 98 16.10 -27.05 -2.69
N ALA A 99 15.07 -27.83 -3.03
CA ALA A 99 13.71 -27.62 -2.52
C ALA A 99 13.62 -27.85 -1.01
N VAL A 100 14.28 -28.89 -0.50
CA VAL A 100 14.34 -29.18 0.95
C VAL A 100 15.06 -28.06 1.70
N VAL A 101 16.24 -27.64 1.22
CA VAL A 101 17.03 -26.57 1.86
C VAL A 101 16.29 -25.24 1.80
N ALA A 102 15.67 -24.91 0.66
CA ALA A 102 14.89 -23.68 0.54
C ALA A 102 13.71 -23.63 1.51
N ARG A 103 13.04 -24.77 1.72
CA ARG A 103 11.94 -24.88 2.68
C ARG A 103 12.44 -24.86 4.14
N ALA A 104 13.56 -25.52 4.43
CA ALA A 104 14.17 -25.51 5.77
C ALA A 104 14.59 -24.09 6.20
N LEU A 105 15.11 -23.30 5.26
CA LEU A 105 15.51 -21.91 5.48
C LEU A 105 14.34 -20.92 5.45
N HIS A 106 13.09 -21.39 5.33
CA HIS A 106 11.90 -20.55 5.22
C HIS A 106 12.03 -19.44 4.16
N LEU A 107 12.69 -19.76 3.03
CA LEU A 107 12.82 -18.83 1.92
C LEU A 107 11.43 -18.55 1.34
N GLY A 108 11.17 -17.27 1.03
CA GLY A 108 9.90 -16.87 0.41
C GLY A 108 9.63 -17.61 -0.92
N GLU A 109 8.37 -17.67 -1.32
CA GLU A 109 7.87 -18.45 -2.47
C GLU A 109 8.65 -18.21 -3.79
N VAL A 110 9.18 -17.01 -3.99
CA VAL A 110 9.99 -16.68 -5.18
C VAL A 110 11.41 -17.25 -5.08
N ALA A 111 12.03 -17.21 -3.89
CA ALA A 111 13.38 -17.71 -3.69
C ALA A 111 13.43 -19.24 -3.76
N SER A 112 12.41 -19.94 -3.28
CA SER A 112 12.34 -21.41 -3.32
C SER A 112 12.28 -21.97 -4.74
N VAL A 113 11.64 -21.26 -5.67
CA VAL A 113 11.60 -21.64 -7.09
C VAL A 113 12.92 -21.33 -7.81
N ASN A 114 13.62 -20.28 -7.38
CA ASN A 114 14.85 -19.85 -8.05
C ASN A 114 16.08 -20.65 -7.62
N VAL A 115 16.10 -21.26 -6.41
CA VAL A 115 17.23 -22.08 -5.94
C VAL A 115 17.51 -23.27 -6.89
N PRO A 116 16.52 -24.10 -7.29
CA PRO A 116 16.77 -25.17 -8.26
C PRO A 116 17.19 -24.67 -9.64
N VAL A 117 16.58 -23.58 -10.14
CA VAL A 117 16.90 -23.01 -11.45
C VAL A 117 18.35 -22.55 -11.51
N THR A 118 18.82 -21.87 -10.47
CA THR A 118 20.21 -21.40 -10.37
C THR A 118 21.20 -22.54 -10.21
N ALA A 119 20.85 -23.58 -9.43
CA ALA A 119 21.66 -24.79 -9.33
C ALA A 119 21.87 -25.46 -10.71
N LEU A 120 20.83 -25.52 -11.54
CA LEU A 120 20.92 -26.07 -12.90
C LEU A 120 21.75 -25.20 -13.84
N ILE A 121 21.68 -23.86 -13.72
CA ILE A 121 22.55 -22.93 -14.46
C ILE A 121 24.02 -23.17 -14.10
N VAL A 122 24.31 -23.52 -12.86
CA VAL A 122 25.67 -23.83 -12.39
C VAL A 122 26.15 -25.22 -12.84
N ILE A 123 25.26 -26.21 -12.98
CA ILE A 123 25.62 -27.62 -13.31
C ILE A 123 25.62 -27.93 -14.83
N GLY A 124 24.98 -27.13 -15.68
CA GLY A 124 24.72 -27.46 -17.10
C GLY A 124 25.90 -28.07 -17.89
N PRO A 125 25.68 -28.92 -18.90
CA PRO A 125 26.71 -29.80 -19.48
C PRO A 125 27.96 -29.07 -20.02
N GLY A 126 29.15 -29.62 -19.73
CA GLY A 126 30.45 -29.20 -20.32
C GLY A 126 31.36 -28.33 -19.46
N ILE A 127 31.28 -28.39 -18.12
CA ILE A 127 31.96 -27.43 -17.24
C ILE A 127 32.83 -28.08 -16.16
N SER A 128 34.01 -27.48 -15.98
CA SER A 128 34.92 -27.73 -14.86
C SER A 128 34.48 -26.97 -13.60
N GLU A 129 34.99 -27.37 -12.45
CA GLU A 129 34.75 -26.74 -11.14
C GLU A 129 35.08 -25.23 -11.14
N SER A 130 36.09 -24.82 -11.90
CA SER A 130 36.48 -23.40 -12.09
C SER A 130 35.40 -22.54 -12.76
N THR A 131 34.50 -23.16 -13.52
CA THR A 131 33.41 -22.49 -14.24
C THR A 131 32.14 -22.32 -13.39
N ALA A 132 32.02 -23.05 -12.27
CA ALA A 132 30.89 -22.87 -11.36
C ALA A 132 30.97 -21.54 -10.59
N LEU A 133 32.18 -21.19 -10.12
CA LEU A 133 32.45 -19.91 -9.44
C LEU A 133 32.27 -18.70 -10.35
N SER A 134 32.67 -18.81 -11.62
CA SER A 134 32.47 -17.74 -12.60
C SER A 134 30.98 -17.51 -12.91
N ARG A 135 30.18 -18.59 -13.00
CA ARG A 135 28.72 -18.48 -13.18
C ARG A 135 28.00 -17.92 -11.96
N LEU A 136 28.48 -18.26 -10.77
CA LEU A 136 28.02 -17.65 -9.51
C LEU A 136 28.22 -16.13 -9.54
N GLY A 137 29.44 -15.68 -9.83
CA GLY A 137 29.75 -14.25 -9.93
C GLY A 137 28.90 -13.54 -10.99
N SER A 138 28.68 -14.20 -12.13
CA SER A 138 27.88 -13.65 -13.23
C SER A 138 26.42 -13.46 -12.82
N THR A 139 25.89 -14.39 -12.03
CA THR A 139 24.52 -14.32 -11.50
C THR A 139 24.39 -13.19 -10.48
N LEU A 140 25.39 -12.99 -9.61
CA LEU A 140 25.41 -11.86 -8.66
C LEU A 140 25.45 -10.51 -9.37
N ILE A 141 26.27 -10.38 -10.42
CA ILE A 141 26.35 -9.17 -11.25
C ILE A 141 25.00 -8.90 -11.91
N GLY A 142 24.37 -9.92 -12.53
CA GLY A 142 23.06 -9.79 -13.15
C GLY A 142 21.97 -9.35 -12.17
N ALA A 143 21.94 -9.94 -10.97
CA ALA A 143 20.99 -9.58 -9.92
C ALA A 143 21.20 -8.14 -9.42
N GLY A 144 22.47 -7.73 -9.22
CA GLY A 144 22.81 -6.36 -8.80
C GLY A 144 22.39 -5.31 -9.83
N ILE A 145 22.63 -5.57 -11.11
CA ILE A 145 22.25 -4.68 -12.22
C ILE A 145 20.72 -4.62 -12.36
N ALA A 146 20.02 -5.74 -12.23
CA ALA A 146 18.55 -5.75 -12.21
C ALA A 146 17.99 -4.88 -11.10
N ILE A 147 18.51 -5.01 -9.87
CA ILE A 147 18.08 -4.19 -8.73
C ILE A 147 18.26 -2.70 -9.05
N PHE A 148 19.41 -2.31 -9.61
CA PHE A 148 19.69 -0.94 -10.00
C PHE A 148 18.71 -0.43 -11.06
N PHE A 149 18.47 -1.19 -12.13
CA PHE A 149 17.59 -0.77 -13.22
C PHE A 149 16.09 -0.87 -12.89
N SER A 150 15.69 -1.74 -11.98
CA SER A 150 14.31 -1.80 -11.48
C SER A 150 13.86 -0.47 -10.89
N TYR A 151 14.80 0.36 -10.40
CA TYR A 151 14.50 1.73 -9.96
C TYR A 151 13.89 2.58 -11.06
N PHE A 152 14.49 2.51 -12.25
CA PHE A 152 14.04 3.26 -13.41
C PHE A 152 12.82 2.63 -14.09
N SER A 153 12.33 1.46 -13.63
CA SER A 153 11.25 0.74 -14.29
C SER A 153 9.87 1.37 -14.11
N HIS A 154 9.61 2.22 -13.09
CA HIS A 154 8.27 2.81 -12.86
C HIS A 154 8.23 4.36 -12.79
N PRO A 155 7.35 5.06 -13.54
CA PRO A 155 7.39 6.53 -13.67
C PRO A 155 7.05 7.28 -12.41
N LYS A 156 6.21 6.62 -11.61
CA LYS A 156 5.69 7.10 -10.36
C LYS A 156 6.43 6.38 -9.25
N THR A 157 6.90 7.14 -8.27
CA THR A 157 7.41 6.56 -7.04
C THR A 157 6.30 5.73 -6.38
N PRO A 158 6.62 4.72 -5.56
CA PRO A 158 5.61 4.00 -4.77
C PRO A 158 4.68 4.94 -3.98
N VAL A 159 5.24 6.04 -3.46
CA VAL A 159 4.54 7.15 -2.80
C VAL A 159 3.49 7.77 -3.73
N ASP A 160 3.85 8.14 -4.96
CA ASP A 160 2.91 8.75 -5.91
C ASP A 160 1.75 7.82 -6.29
N ARG A 161 2.01 6.50 -6.36
CA ARG A 161 0.98 5.51 -6.65
C ARG A 161 -0.02 5.42 -5.50
N ALA A 162 0.48 5.25 -4.28
CA ALA A 162 -0.34 5.22 -3.08
C ALA A 162 -1.16 6.51 -2.93
N ARG A 163 -0.53 7.68 -3.09
CA ARG A 163 -1.22 8.98 -3.07
C ARG A 163 -2.33 9.06 -4.12
N THR A 164 -2.08 8.60 -5.36
CA THR A 164 -3.09 8.59 -6.42
C THR A 164 -4.26 7.65 -6.06
N GLN A 165 -3.98 6.48 -5.50
CA GLN A 165 -5.01 5.52 -5.11
C GLN A 165 -5.86 6.05 -3.96
N ILE A 166 -5.23 6.57 -2.90
CA ILE A 166 -5.90 7.21 -1.75
C ILE A 166 -6.80 8.35 -2.25
N LYS A 167 -6.25 9.27 -3.05
CA LYS A 167 -7.03 10.36 -3.67
C LYS A 167 -8.27 9.83 -4.40
N ASN A 168 -8.11 8.84 -5.26
CA ASN A 168 -9.22 8.30 -6.06
C ASN A 168 -10.33 7.69 -5.20
N VAL A 169 -9.99 6.91 -4.18
CA VAL A 169 -11.00 6.29 -3.30
C VAL A 169 -11.67 7.32 -2.40
N SER A 170 -10.91 8.28 -1.87
CA SER A 170 -11.42 9.32 -0.99
C SER A 170 -12.35 10.27 -1.74
N THR A 171 -12.03 10.65 -2.99
CA THR A 171 -12.94 11.44 -3.84
C THR A 171 -14.26 10.71 -4.08
N LYS A 172 -14.22 9.40 -4.37
CA LYS A 172 -15.45 8.62 -4.56
C LYS A 172 -16.25 8.51 -3.25
N ALA A 173 -15.57 8.43 -2.10
CA ALA A 173 -16.21 8.39 -0.79
C ALA A 173 -16.91 9.72 -0.46
N ALA A 174 -16.24 10.85 -0.70
CA ALA A 174 -16.81 12.19 -0.56
C ALA A 174 -18.06 12.35 -1.44
N LEU A 175 -17.96 12.03 -2.73
CA LEU A 175 -19.10 12.08 -3.65
C LEU A 175 -20.27 11.19 -3.21
N LEU A 176 -19.99 10.02 -2.61
CA LEU A 176 -21.02 9.15 -2.07
C LEU A 176 -21.71 9.77 -0.84
N LEU A 177 -20.95 10.36 0.08
CA LEU A 177 -21.50 11.09 1.23
C LEU A 177 -22.33 12.30 0.80
N ALA A 178 -21.89 13.07 -0.20
CA ALA A 178 -22.67 14.16 -0.78
C ALA A 178 -23.99 13.66 -1.38
N ALA A 179 -23.96 12.56 -2.14
CA ALA A 179 -25.17 11.97 -2.71
C ALA A 179 -26.13 11.44 -1.62
N MET A 180 -25.60 10.88 -0.52
CA MET A 180 -26.40 10.48 0.64
C MET A 180 -26.99 11.70 1.36
N SER A 181 -26.22 12.77 1.53
CA SER A 181 -26.68 14.04 2.10
C SER A 181 -27.87 14.61 1.31
N GLU A 182 -27.74 14.74 -0.01
CA GLU A 182 -28.80 15.24 -0.88
C GLU A 182 -30.05 14.38 -0.82
N GLY A 183 -29.90 13.06 -0.89
CA GLY A 183 -31.04 12.15 -0.80
C GLY A 183 -31.69 12.14 0.58
N VAL A 184 -30.92 12.25 1.66
CA VAL A 184 -31.47 12.41 3.01
C VAL A 184 -32.24 13.73 3.09
N ALA A 185 -31.73 14.84 2.58
CA ALA A 185 -32.43 16.13 2.62
C ALA A 185 -33.74 16.14 1.80
N ALA A 186 -33.77 15.48 0.64
CA ALA A 186 -34.94 15.43 -0.24
C ALA A 186 -35.98 14.37 0.18
N GLY A 187 -35.60 13.45 1.07
CA GLY A 187 -36.30 12.19 1.28
C GLY A 187 -35.88 11.17 0.24
N TYR A 188 -35.56 9.96 0.68
CA TYR A 188 -34.98 8.92 -0.17
C TYR A 188 -35.75 7.61 -0.07
N THR A 189 -35.65 6.83 -1.13
CA THR A 189 -36.25 5.51 -1.25
C THR A 189 -35.30 4.40 -0.80
N GLN A 190 -35.86 3.24 -0.44
CA GLN A 190 -35.09 2.02 -0.18
C GLN A 190 -34.16 1.64 -1.36
N LYS A 191 -34.58 1.91 -2.60
CA LYS A 191 -33.80 1.62 -3.80
C LYS A 191 -32.56 2.52 -3.89
N GLU A 192 -32.70 3.81 -3.59
CA GLU A 192 -31.58 4.75 -3.57
C GLU A 192 -30.58 4.39 -2.48
N ALA A 193 -31.07 4.09 -1.26
CA ALA A 193 -30.23 3.63 -0.16
C ALA A 193 -29.51 2.30 -0.49
N GLY A 194 -30.19 1.37 -1.17
CA GLY A 194 -29.59 0.13 -1.65
C GLY A 194 -28.45 0.38 -2.64
N ASN A 195 -28.60 1.36 -3.53
CA ASN A 195 -27.54 1.77 -4.46
C ASN A 195 -26.36 2.43 -3.73
N TRP A 196 -26.60 3.30 -2.74
CA TRP A 196 -25.52 3.86 -1.92
C TRP A 196 -24.75 2.77 -1.18
N LEU A 197 -25.44 1.80 -0.56
CA LEU A 197 -24.80 0.68 0.13
C LEU A 197 -23.99 -0.21 -0.83
N ALA A 198 -24.50 -0.47 -2.04
CA ALA A 198 -23.75 -1.22 -3.06
C ALA A 198 -22.46 -0.49 -3.47
N ARG A 199 -22.54 0.83 -3.73
CA ARG A 199 -21.37 1.67 -4.02
C ARG A 199 -20.37 1.69 -2.86
N ALA A 200 -20.85 1.78 -1.62
CA ALA A 200 -19.98 1.76 -0.45
C ALA A 200 -19.25 0.40 -0.26
N ARG A 201 -19.90 -0.72 -0.62
CA ARG A 201 -19.24 -2.05 -0.62
C ARG A 201 -18.10 -2.11 -1.63
N LEU A 202 -18.33 -1.61 -2.85
CA LEU A 202 -17.29 -1.53 -3.89
C LEU A 202 -16.10 -0.67 -3.45
N LEU A 203 -16.33 0.42 -2.70
CA LEU A 203 -15.23 1.21 -2.15
C LEU A 203 -14.41 0.43 -1.12
N VAL A 204 -15.04 -0.39 -0.27
CA VAL A 204 -14.31 -1.21 0.70
C VAL A 204 -13.53 -2.35 0.04
N GLU A 205 -13.92 -2.80 -1.15
CA GLU A 205 -13.13 -3.76 -1.94
C GLU A 205 -11.77 -3.18 -2.41
N GLU A 206 -11.61 -1.86 -2.43
CA GLU A 206 -10.34 -1.19 -2.76
C GLU A 206 -9.36 -1.12 -1.56
N VAL A 207 -9.82 -1.40 -0.32
CA VAL A 207 -9.00 -1.34 0.90
C VAL A 207 -7.72 -2.18 0.82
N PRO A 208 -7.77 -3.45 0.38
CA PRO A 208 -6.54 -4.25 0.23
C PRO A 208 -5.52 -3.62 -0.74
N ALA A 209 -5.99 -2.94 -1.79
CA ALA A 209 -5.12 -2.27 -2.74
C ALA A 209 -4.46 -1.02 -2.13
N ILE A 210 -5.21 -0.22 -1.35
CA ILE A 210 -4.66 0.92 -0.60
C ILE A 210 -3.56 0.44 0.34
N ARG A 211 -3.85 -0.59 1.16
CA ARG A 211 -2.89 -1.14 2.12
C ARG A 211 -1.63 -1.65 1.44
N ALA A 212 -1.77 -2.41 0.36
CA ALA A 212 -0.63 -2.94 -0.39
C ALA A 212 0.28 -1.84 -0.93
N GLN A 213 -0.29 -0.75 -1.46
CA GLN A 213 0.48 0.38 -1.99
C GLN A 213 1.14 1.21 -0.89
N SER A 214 0.44 1.48 0.22
CA SER A 214 0.98 2.22 1.37
C SER A 214 2.12 1.45 2.05
N VAL A 215 1.99 0.12 2.23
CA VAL A 215 3.08 -0.73 2.75
C VAL A 215 4.27 -0.75 1.80
N GLU A 216 4.03 -0.80 0.48
CA GLU A 216 5.09 -0.74 -0.52
C GLU A 216 5.83 0.60 -0.47
N ALA A 217 5.12 1.72 -0.31
CA ALA A 217 5.71 3.06 -0.21
C ALA A 217 6.65 3.17 1.00
N ARG A 218 6.20 2.76 2.18
CA ARG A 218 7.02 2.75 3.39
C ARG A 218 8.19 1.77 3.31
N GLY A 219 7.96 0.57 2.77
CA GLY A 219 8.98 -0.44 2.53
C GLY A 219 10.09 0.08 1.61
N HIS A 220 9.75 0.84 0.58
CA HIS A 220 10.70 1.46 -0.34
C HIS A 220 11.63 2.44 0.38
N ALA A 221 11.11 3.32 1.25
CA ALA A 221 11.92 4.33 1.93
C ALA A 221 12.94 3.78 2.94
N ARG A 222 12.78 2.53 3.40
CA ARG A 222 13.77 1.87 4.28
C ARG A 222 15.09 1.58 3.57
N TRP A 223 15.07 1.34 2.26
CA TRP A 223 16.22 0.84 1.51
C TRP A 223 16.93 1.89 0.66
N PHE A 224 16.29 3.04 0.40
CA PHE A 224 16.85 4.06 -0.49
C PHE A 224 17.16 5.37 0.25
N PRO A 225 18.42 5.84 0.26
CA PRO A 225 18.81 7.11 0.89
C PRO A 225 18.16 8.34 0.27
N THR A 226 17.74 8.25 -1.00
CA THR A 226 17.09 9.34 -1.76
C THR A 226 15.59 9.41 -1.54
N ALA A 227 14.98 8.43 -0.85
CA ALA A 227 13.57 8.43 -0.53
C ALA A 227 13.37 9.10 0.84
N GLU A 228 12.52 10.12 0.89
CA GLU A 228 12.17 10.77 2.15
C GLU A 228 11.31 9.81 2.98
N LYS A 229 11.89 9.35 4.09
CA LYS A 229 11.24 8.40 5.01
C LYS A 229 10.00 8.99 5.64
N ASP A 230 10.03 10.28 5.94
CA ASP A 230 8.92 10.99 6.55
C ASP A 230 7.71 11.01 5.59
N ILE A 231 7.91 11.40 4.31
CA ILE A 231 6.85 11.35 3.28
C ILE A 231 6.26 9.94 3.11
N ALA A 232 7.09 8.90 3.17
CA ALA A 232 6.60 7.52 3.00
C ALA A 232 5.83 7.02 4.23
N GLU A 233 6.15 7.52 5.42
CA GLU A 233 5.39 7.27 6.64
C GLU A 233 4.05 8.02 6.61
N ASP A 234 4.05 9.27 6.16
CA ASP A 234 2.84 10.08 6.03
C ASP A 234 1.83 9.41 5.07
N ILE A 235 2.29 8.96 3.90
CA ILE A 235 1.45 8.18 2.97
C ILE A 235 0.97 6.85 3.56
N TYR A 236 1.76 6.25 4.45
CA TYR A 236 1.33 5.04 5.14
C TYR A 236 0.16 5.33 6.09
N ILE A 237 0.29 6.38 6.90
CA ILE A 237 -0.75 6.84 7.83
C ILE A 237 -2.00 7.30 7.07
N GLU A 238 -1.85 8.09 6.00
CA GLU A 238 -2.95 8.50 5.11
C GLU A 238 -3.69 7.28 4.54
N GLY A 239 -2.96 6.21 4.19
CA GLY A 239 -3.56 4.97 3.69
C GLY A 239 -4.46 4.28 4.72
N ILE A 240 -4.05 4.27 5.99
CA ILE A 240 -4.85 3.68 7.07
C ILE A 240 -6.04 4.59 7.42
N ALA A 241 -5.84 5.91 7.44
CA ALA A 241 -6.92 6.88 7.63
C ALA A 241 -8.00 6.75 6.54
N ALA A 242 -7.58 6.56 5.28
CA ALA A 242 -8.49 6.29 4.17
C ALA A 242 -9.24 4.97 4.36
N GLU A 243 -8.56 3.89 4.76
CA GLU A 243 -9.21 2.62 5.09
C GLU A 243 -10.31 2.80 6.15
N HIS A 244 -9.98 3.45 7.28
CA HIS A 244 -10.93 3.69 8.36
C HIS A 244 -12.14 4.51 7.87
N THR A 245 -11.89 5.56 7.11
CA THR A 245 -12.92 6.42 6.51
C THR A 245 -13.87 5.62 5.62
N LEU A 246 -13.35 4.77 4.72
CA LEU A 246 -14.17 3.94 3.84
C LEU A 246 -15.06 2.96 4.61
N VAL A 247 -14.55 2.38 5.69
CA VAL A 247 -15.32 1.50 6.58
C VAL A 247 -16.46 2.25 7.27
N GLN A 248 -16.21 3.49 7.73
CA GLN A 248 -17.27 4.33 8.33
C GLN A 248 -18.33 4.72 7.29
N VAL A 249 -17.92 5.11 6.08
CA VAL A 249 -18.85 5.45 4.98
C VAL A 249 -19.75 4.25 4.64
N ARG A 250 -19.21 3.03 4.60
CA ARG A 250 -20.03 1.82 4.41
C ARG A 250 -21.03 1.61 5.55
N THR A 251 -20.61 1.87 6.78
CA THR A 251 -21.48 1.72 7.96
C THR A 251 -22.61 2.73 7.92
N ILE A 252 -22.34 3.99 7.59
CA ILE A 252 -23.35 5.04 7.38
C ILE A 252 -24.34 4.63 6.27
N ALA A 253 -23.84 4.22 5.10
CA ALA A 253 -24.69 3.80 3.99
C ALA A 253 -25.58 2.60 4.38
N ARG A 254 -25.06 1.68 5.21
CA ARG A 254 -25.84 0.58 5.77
C ARG A 254 -26.91 1.08 6.72
N THR A 255 -26.58 1.98 7.64
CA THR A 255 -27.56 2.53 8.59
C THR A 255 -28.69 3.28 7.89
N LEU A 256 -28.41 4.03 6.82
CA LEU A 256 -29.43 4.67 5.99
C LEU A 256 -30.31 3.64 5.26
N PHE A 257 -29.73 2.55 4.73
CA PHE A 257 -30.50 1.46 4.14
C PHE A 257 -31.40 0.76 5.16
N ASP A 258 -30.86 0.41 6.32
CA ASP A 258 -31.61 -0.24 7.40
C ASP A 258 -32.75 0.69 7.86
N SER A 259 -32.52 2.02 7.93
CA SER A 259 -33.55 3.02 8.21
C SER A 259 -34.66 3.02 7.15
N ALA A 260 -34.33 3.01 5.86
CA ALA A 260 -35.34 2.95 4.81
C ALA A 260 -36.21 1.68 4.82
N VAL A 261 -35.72 0.59 5.43
CA VAL A 261 -36.46 -0.68 5.57
C VAL A 261 -37.29 -0.72 6.86
N GLN A 262 -36.77 -0.15 7.95
CA GLN A 262 -37.27 -0.36 9.33
C GLN A 262 -37.92 0.90 9.93
N GLY A 263 -38.67 1.67 9.12
CA GLY A 263 -39.49 2.78 9.62
C GLY A 263 -38.96 4.19 9.37
N GLY A 264 -37.92 4.35 8.55
CA GLY A 264 -37.42 5.64 8.10
C GLY A 264 -36.51 6.36 9.11
N ILE A 265 -36.25 7.63 8.83
CA ILE A 265 -35.55 8.58 9.70
C ILE A 265 -36.60 9.55 10.23
N ALA A 266 -36.46 10.03 11.46
CA ALA A 266 -37.35 11.05 12.01
C ALA A 266 -37.18 12.39 11.26
N ASP A 267 -38.30 12.99 10.86
CA ASP A 267 -38.34 14.25 10.10
C ASP A 267 -37.53 15.37 10.78
N SER A 268 -37.55 15.44 12.11
CA SER A 268 -36.81 16.45 12.87
C SER A 268 -35.29 16.31 12.75
N THR A 269 -34.79 15.08 12.51
CA THR A 269 -33.36 14.76 12.43
C THR A 269 -32.84 14.73 10.99
N GLN A 270 -33.73 14.62 10.00
CA GLN A 270 -33.40 14.48 8.58
C GLN A 270 -32.45 15.59 8.10
N LYS A 271 -32.74 16.85 8.44
CA LYS A 271 -31.91 18.00 8.09
C LYS A 271 -30.51 17.90 8.69
N GLN A 272 -30.40 17.54 9.97
CA GLN A 272 -29.11 17.46 10.66
C GLN A 272 -28.26 16.29 10.14
N ILE A 273 -28.88 15.16 9.79
CA ILE A 273 -28.17 14.05 9.14
C ILE A 273 -27.61 14.51 7.78
N ALA A 274 -28.40 15.22 6.97
CA ALA A 274 -27.91 15.74 5.70
C ALA A 274 -26.71 16.70 5.90
N VAL A 275 -26.82 17.65 6.82
CA VAL A 275 -25.71 18.59 7.13
C VAL A 275 -24.45 17.85 7.57
N ALA A 276 -24.57 16.87 8.46
CA ALA A 276 -23.42 16.10 8.95
C ALA A 276 -22.75 15.27 7.83
N LEU A 277 -23.54 14.68 6.92
CA LEU A 277 -23.02 13.95 5.76
C LEU A 277 -22.34 14.89 4.75
N SER A 278 -22.90 16.09 4.55
CA SER A 278 -22.31 17.13 3.70
C SER A 278 -20.97 17.62 4.25
N ALA A 279 -20.91 17.91 5.55
CA ALA A 279 -19.68 18.29 6.24
C ALA A 279 -18.60 17.18 6.12
N ALA A 280 -18.99 15.92 6.32
CA ALA A 280 -18.09 14.78 6.13
C ALA A 280 -17.57 14.66 4.69
N SER A 281 -18.43 14.88 3.69
CA SER A 281 -18.01 14.93 2.29
C SER A 281 -16.99 16.03 2.03
N TYR A 282 -17.27 17.25 2.51
CA TYR A 282 -16.41 18.40 2.33
C TYR A 282 -15.04 18.22 3.01
N ALA A 283 -15.01 17.68 4.22
CA ALA A 283 -13.77 17.40 4.94
C ALA A 283 -12.90 16.36 4.23
N ILE A 284 -13.49 15.28 3.71
CA ILE A 284 -12.74 14.30 2.93
C ILE A 284 -12.20 14.95 1.65
N SER A 285 -12.98 15.79 0.97
CA SER A 285 -12.54 16.45 -0.27
C SER A 285 -11.41 17.45 -0.03
N SER A 286 -11.52 18.27 1.01
CA SER A 286 -10.50 19.27 1.37
C SER A 286 -9.18 18.63 1.80
N HIS A 287 -9.25 17.52 2.56
CA HIS A 287 -8.06 16.74 2.94
C HIS A 287 -7.31 16.17 1.71
N ILE A 288 -7.98 15.98 0.56
CA ILE A 288 -7.36 15.52 -0.69
C ILE A 288 -6.72 16.67 -1.48
N GLU A 289 -7.29 17.87 -1.44
CA GLU A 289 -6.89 19.01 -2.25
C GLU A 289 -5.72 19.80 -1.63
N THR A 290 -5.65 19.85 -0.30
CA THR A 290 -4.61 20.54 0.46
C THR A 290 -4.21 19.73 1.70
N PRO A 291 -3.30 18.74 1.57
CA PRO A 291 -2.82 17.96 2.72
C PRO A 291 -2.04 18.81 3.75
N ASP A 292 -1.34 19.87 3.29
CA ASP A 292 -0.36 20.62 4.10
C ASP A 292 -0.74 22.08 4.41
N ASP A 293 -1.91 22.55 3.98
CA ASP A 293 -2.29 23.98 4.03
C ASP A 293 -3.56 24.24 4.87
N ILE A 294 -3.88 23.33 5.80
CA ILE A 294 -4.90 23.60 6.82
C ILE A 294 -4.26 24.56 7.83
N SER A 295 -4.47 25.85 7.62
CA SER A 295 -3.95 26.94 8.44
C SER A 295 -4.26 26.73 9.93
N ASP A 296 -3.23 26.84 10.79
CA ASP A 296 -3.26 26.77 12.27
C ASP A 296 -4.11 27.90 12.95
N VAL A 297 -4.88 28.68 12.19
CA VAL A 297 -5.51 29.94 12.65
C VAL A 297 -7.01 30.02 12.32
N GLY A 298 -7.68 28.91 11.96
CA GLY A 298 -9.12 28.87 11.68
C GLY A 298 -9.78 27.52 11.93
N PRO A 299 -11.12 27.43 11.90
CA PRO A 299 -11.84 26.16 12.01
C PRO A 299 -11.43 25.24 10.87
N THR A 300 -11.09 24.00 11.21
CA THR A 300 -10.70 22.98 10.24
C THR A 300 -11.94 22.32 9.62
N PRO A 301 -11.85 21.74 8.41
CA PRO A 301 -12.97 21.00 7.84
C PRO A 301 -13.45 19.83 8.73
N THR A 302 -12.59 19.29 9.60
CA THR A 302 -12.94 18.27 10.58
C THR A 302 -13.63 18.84 11.82
N ASP A 303 -13.45 20.12 12.14
CA ASP A 303 -14.25 20.82 13.16
C ASP A 303 -15.69 21.00 12.69
N ASP A 304 -15.92 21.33 11.41
CA ASP A 304 -17.27 21.40 10.82
C ASP A 304 -18.00 20.06 10.92
N ILE A 305 -17.29 18.95 10.72
CA ILE A 305 -17.83 17.60 10.93
C ILE A 305 -18.29 17.42 12.39
N ARG A 306 -17.43 17.81 13.35
CA ARG A 306 -17.71 17.62 14.79
C ARG A 306 -18.87 18.49 15.25
N GLU A 307 -18.95 19.72 14.77
CA GLU A 307 -20.07 20.62 15.05
C GLU A 307 -21.38 20.05 14.50
N ALA A 308 -21.40 19.60 13.24
CA ALA A 308 -22.58 18.99 12.64
C ALA A 308 -22.98 17.68 13.35
N GLY A 309 -22.00 16.89 13.79
CA GLY A 309 -22.22 15.68 14.59
C GLY A 309 -22.83 15.98 15.96
N SER A 310 -22.36 17.03 16.64
CA SER A 310 -22.91 17.48 17.93
C SER A 310 -24.35 17.97 17.76
N ALA A 311 -24.60 18.83 16.77
CA ALA A 311 -25.94 19.36 16.50
C ALA A 311 -26.95 18.23 16.19
N LEU A 312 -26.53 17.20 15.45
CA LEU A 312 -27.33 16.02 15.22
C LEU A 312 -27.58 15.23 16.51
N ALA A 313 -26.55 15.02 17.34
CA ALA A 313 -26.68 14.32 18.61
C ALA A 313 -27.64 15.03 19.58
N ASP A 314 -27.51 16.36 19.69
CA ASP A 314 -28.36 17.19 20.55
C ASP A 314 -29.82 17.10 20.09
N THR A 315 -30.07 17.22 18.79
CA THR A 315 -31.42 17.07 18.22
C THR A 315 -32.03 15.69 18.50
N LEU A 316 -31.23 14.62 18.36
CA LEU A 316 -31.67 13.25 18.66
C LEU A 316 -31.98 13.02 20.14
N ILE A 317 -31.31 13.74 21.04
CA ILE A 317 -31.51 13.63 22.49
C ILE A 317 -32.71 14.48 22.93
N GLU A 318 -32.86 15.69 22.40
CA GLU A 318 -33.93 16.63 22.75
C GLU A 318 -35.30 16.15 22.21
N ASP A 319 -35.35 15.75 20.95
CA ASP A 319 -36.58 15.28 20.30
C ASP A 319 -36.87 13.80 20.59
N GLY A 320 -36.00 13.11 21.33
CA GLY A 320 -36.09 11.67 21.57
C GLY A 320 -37.35 11.21 22.32
N LYS A 321 -38.16 12.14 22.84
CA LYS A 321 -39.46 11.83 23.46
C LYS A 321 -40.55 11.52 22.44
N ASP A 322 -40.44 12.06 21.23
CA ASP A 322 -41.45 11.94 20.17
C ASP A 322 -40.96 11.06 18.99
N VAL A 323 -39.78 10.45 19.12
CA VAL A 323 -39.11 9.64 18.09
C VAL A 323 -38.97 8.19 18.56
N ASP A 324 -39.11 7.23 17.64
CA ASP A 324 -38.89 5.81 17.93
C ASP A 324 -37.45 5.55 18.41
N GLN A 325 -37.28 4.80 19.49
CA GLN A 325 -35.99 4.48 20.08
C GLN A 325 -35.00 3.90 19.05
N GLU A 326 -35.49 3.10 18.10
CA GLU A 326 -34.68 2.46 17.06
C GLU A 326 -34.18 3.49 16.03
N GLN A 327 -34.99 4.51 15.70
CA GLN A 327 -34.58 5.64 14.87
C GLN A 327 -33.50 6.49 15.57
N ILE A 328 -33.63 6.71 16.88
CA ILE A 328 -32.62 7.44 17.68
C ILE A 328 -31.28 6.68 17.65
N ILE A 329 -31.30 5.37 17.88
CA ILE A 329 -30.08 4.54 17.87
C ILE A 329 -29.40 4.58 16.50
N ARG A 330 -30.17 4.51 15.40
CA ARG A 330 -29.63 4.62 14.04
C ARG A 330 -29.04 6.01 13.79
N GLY A 331 -29.69 7.08 14.24
CA GLY A 331 -29.14 8.44 14.18
C GLY A 331 -27.83 8.61 14.95
N LEU A 332 -27.77 8.15 16.19
CA LEU A 332 -26.56 8.20 17.03
C LEU A 332 -25.42 7.34 16.46
N SER A 333 -25.75 6.22 15.79
CA SER A 333 -24.77 5.46 15.02
C SER A 333 -24.15 6.31 13.91
N ILE A 334 -24.94 7.09 13.17
CA ILE A 334 -24.41 8.00 12.13
C ILE A 334 -23.48 9.05 12.76
N VAL A 335 -23.88 9.68 13.87
CA VAL A 335 -23.03 10.62 14.63
C VAL A 335 -21.67 10.00 14.97
N ALA A 336 -21.68 8.79 15.55
CA ALA A 336 -20.45 8.12 15.97
C ALA A 336 -19.53 7.79 14.78
N ASN A 337 -20.09 7.36 13.64
CA ASN A 337 -19.30 7.06 12.44
C ASN A 337 -18.72 8.33 11.81
N ILE A 338 -19.47 9.43 11.81
CA ILE A 338 -19.02 10.74 11.33
C ILE A 338 -17.88 11.29 12.20
N GLY A 339 -18.00 11.20 13.54
CA GLY A 339 -16.92 11.56 14.45
C GLY A 339 -15.63 10.75 14.22
N ARG A 340 -15.77 9.44 13.96
CA ARG A 340 -14.62 8.59 13.60
C ARG A 340 -13.98 8.95 12.27
N ILE A 341 -14.75 9.49 11.30
CA ILE A 341 -14.18 10.04 10.06
C ILE A 341 -13.31 11.26 10.39
N ALA A 342 -13.81 12.20 11.18
CA ALA A 342 -13.04 13.37 11.62
C ALA A 342 -11.74 12.96 12.34
N ASP A 343 -11.82 12.02 13.29
CA ASP A 343 -10.64 11.52 14.00
C ASP A 343 -9.63 10.80 13.09
N SER A 344 -10.11 10.16 12.02
CA SER A 344 -9.24 9.51 11.04
C SER A 344 -8.53 10.52 10.15
N LEU A 345 -9.25 11.56 9.70
CA LEU A 345 -8.70 12.65 8.89
C LEU A 345 -7.66 13.47 9.66
N ASP A 346 -7.91 13.73 10.95
CA ASP A 346 -6.94 14.43 11.81
C ASP A 346 -5.80 13.53 12.32
N GLN A 347 -5.82 12.24 11.96
CA GLN A 347 -4.87 11.24 12.44
C GLN A 347 -4.82 11.13 13.98
N ASN A 348 -5.92 11.50 14.64
CA ASN A 348 -6.08 11.49 16.10
C ASN A 348 -6.80 10.24 16.61
N SER A 349 -7.31 9.40 15.70
CA SER A 349 -8.00 8.18 16.06
C SER A 349 -7.10 7.26 16.90
N PRO A 350 -7.55 6.79 18.08
CA PRO A 350 -6.80 5.81 18.87
C PRO A 350 -6.52 4.52 18.10
N ALA A 351 -7.36 4.18 17.12
CA ALA A 351 -7.14 3.03 16.24
C ALA A 351 -5.94 3.21 15.29
N LEU A 352 -5.54 4.45 15.01
CA LEU A 352 -4.33 4.77 14.24
C LEU A 352 -3.08 4.78 15.12
N THR A 353 -3.19 5.05 16.42
CA THR A 353 -2.02 5.19 17.31
C THR A 353 -1.73 3.96 18.16
N ASP A 354 -2.76 3.21 18.56
CA ASP A 354 -2.65 2.16 19.58
C ASP A 354 -2.91 0.74 19.07
N VAL A 355 -3.23 0.57 17.79
CA VAL A 355 -3.48 -0.74 17.17
C VAL A 355 -2.33 -1.13 16.25
N ILE A 356 -1.86 -2.36 16.39
CA ILE A 356 -0.80 -2.96 15.56
C ILE A 356 -1.42 -3.32 14.20
N THR A 357 -0.79 -2.93 13.10
CA THR A 357 -1.17 -3.41 11.77
C THR A 357 -0.72 -4.86 11.59
N PRO A 358 -1.52 -5.74 10.97
CA PRO A 358 -1.27 -7.19 10.95
C PRO A 358 0.09 -7.64 10.40
N ASP A 359 0.78 -6.79 9.64
CA ASP A 359 2.06 -7.06 8.98
C ASP A 359 3.28 -6.46 9.72
N GLU A 360 3.09 -5.84 10.90
CA GLU A 360 4.15 -5.25 11.72
C GLU A 360 4.57 -6.16 12.89
N PRO A 361 5.88 -6.26 13.21
CA PRO A 361 6.31 -6.88 14.46
C PRO A 361 5.75 -6.05 15.63
N ALA A 362 5.21 -6.71 16.65
CA ALA A 362 4.44 -6.13 17.77
C ALA A 362 5.06 -4.96 18.58
N LYS A 363 6.29 -4.54 18.24
CA LYS A 363 7.05 -3.44 18.84
C LYS A 363 6.91 -2.11 18.09
N ASP A 364 6.46 -2.12 16.84
CA ASP A 364 6.25 -0.92 16.04
C ASP A 364 4.74 -0.59 16.10
N ARG A 365 4.40 0.55 16.69
CA ARG A 365 3.05 1.13 16.60
C ARG A 365 2.98 1.92 15.30
N VAL A 366 1.80 1.96 14.68
CA VAL A 366 1.54 2.70 13.42
C VAL A 366 1.96 4.17 13.53
N LEU A 367 1.77 4.80 14.69
CA LEU A 367 2.35 6.09 15.05
C LEU A 367 3.08 5.97 16.39
N LYS A 368 4.37 6.31 16.45
CA LYS A 368 5.12 6.31 17.72
C LYS A 368 4.60 7.38 18.70
N ILE A 369 4.10 8.51 18.18
CA ILE A 369 3.55 9.65 18.93
C ILE A 369 2.49 10.32 18.04
N SER A 370 1.31 10.67 18.58
CA SER A 370 0.28 11.43 17.84
C SER A 370 0.79 12.84 17.44
N PRO A 371 0.40 13.40 16.28
CA PRO A 371 0.79 14.74 15.84
C PRO A 371 0.55 15.84 16.89
N LEU A 372 -0.55 15.78 17.65
CA LEU A 372 -0.84 16.69 18.77
C LEU A 372 0.17 16.57 19.92
N ARG A 373 0.63 15.34 20.22
CA ARG A 373 1.71 15.11 21.21
C ARG A 373 3.08 15.52 20.68
N GLN A 374 3.28 15.46 19.38
CA GLN A 374 4.51 15.93 18.73
C GLN A 374 4.58 17.47 18.74
N SER A 375 3.49 18.15 18.37
CA SER A 375 3.32 19.60 18.48
C SER A 375 3.49 20.10 19.91
N SER A 376 2.80 19.50 20.89
CA SER A 376 2.93 19.91 22.30
C SER A 376 4.33 19.64 22.89
N ASN A 377 5.04 18.60 22.45
CA ASN A 377 6.43 18.37 22.85
C ASN A 377 7.41 19.38 22.23
N ILE A 378 7.16 19.81 20.99
CA ILE A 378 7.92 20.89 20.35
C ILE A 378 7.65 22.21 21.07
N TRP A 379 6.38 22.50 21.40
CA TRP A 379 5.97 23.70 22.13
C TRP A 379 6.52 23.72 23.57
N ASN A 380 6.55 22.57 24.25
CA ASN A 380 7.17 22.41 25.57
C ASN A 380 8.70 22.54 25.51
N LYS A 381 9.34 22.20 24.39
CA LYS A 381 10.77 22.45 24.14
C LYS A 381 11.03 23.94 23.90
N ILE A 382 10.22 24.59 23.08
CA ILE A 382 10.35 26.02 22.75
C ILE A 382 10.10 26.88 23.99
N THR A 383 9.06 26.59 24.77
CA THR A 383 8.79 27.29 26.04
C THR A 383 9.87 27.04 27.09
N LYS A 384 10.44 25.83 27.18
CA LYS A 384 11.62 25.59 28.04
C LYS A 384 12.86 26.37 27.61
N VAL A 385 13.04 26.61 26.30
CA VAL A 385 14.14 27.44 25.79
C VAL A 385 13.89 28.92 26.11
N PHE A 386 12.67 29.41 25.91
CA PHE A 386 12.30 30.80 26.23
C PHE A 386 12.39 31.11 27.73
N ARG A 387 11.98 30.18 28.61
CA ARG A 387 12.06 30.31 30.08
C ARG A 387 13.48 30.21 30.65
N LYS A 388 14.48 30.01 29.79
CA LYS A 388 15.91 29.97 30.14
C LYS A 388 16.63 31.27 29.74
N TYR A 389 15.98 32.12 28.95
CA TYR A 389 16.50 33.41 28.46
C TYR A 389 15.66 34.62 28.87
N PHE A 390 14.46 34.40 29.41
CA PHE A 390 13.67 35.31 30.23
C PHE A 390 13.31 34.61 31.54
#